data_AF-A0A9W6GSU8-F1
#
_entry.id   AF-A0A9W6GSU8-F1
#
_cell.length_a   1.000
_cell.length_b   1.000
_cell.length_c   1.000
_cell.angle_alpha   90.00
_cell.angle_beta   90.00
_cell.angle_gamma   90.00
#
_symmetry.space_group_name_H-M   'P 1'
#
loop_
_entity.id
_entity.type
_entity.pdbx_description
1 polymer ?
#
loop_
_entity_poly.entity_id
_entity_poly.type
_entity_poly.pdbx_seq_one_letter_code
_entity_poly.pdbx_strand_id
1 'polypeptide(L)'
;MNLHSLYADSRERERAFHHVRIASSQSVQTIVDSVLHDMAVLDSKSAALLQFISVVLAALTFALGLVNESAPYAPLIRGGIFVFMGVLGLAAWIDLRCLRSLGPSRALQSTTEFENEMLTEISHRRERYRLALHIAETTFALLALFVLVWMLLARGAHL
;
A
#
# COMPACT_ATOMS: atom_id res chain seq x y z
N MET A 1 -18.75 -23.72 -2.80
CA MET A 1 -18.87 -22.27 -2.47
C MET A 1 -18.57 -21.49 -3.74
N ASN A 2 -19.59 -20.85 -4.34
CA ASN A 2 -19.46 -20.14 -5.61
C ASN A 2 -18.77 -18.78 -5.41
N LEU A 3 -17.46 -18.73 -5.70
CA LEU A 3 -16.64 -17.51 -5.72
C LEU A 3 -17.24 -16.40 -6.61
N HIS A 4 -18.04 -16.76 -7.61
CA HIS A 4 -18.69 -15.79 -8.50
C HIS A 4 -19.71 -14.85 -7.83
N SER A 5 -20.34 -15.26 -6.71
CA SER A 5 -21.37 -14.42 -6.06
C SER A 5 -20.79 -13.27 -5.23
N LEU A 6 -19.62 -13.47 -4.59
CA LEU A 6 -18.93 -12.44 -3.79
C LEU A 6 -18.43 -11.28 -4.65
N TYR A 7 -18.02 -11.56 -5.89
CA TYR A 7 -17.58 -10.54 -6.85
C TYR A 7 -18.74 -9.87 -7.61
N ALA A 8 -19.95 -10.43 -7.60
CA ALA A 8 -21.11 -9.78 -8.23
C ALA A 8 -21.55 -8.55 -7.42
N ASP A 9 -21.63 -8.70 -6.09
CA ASP A 9 -22.05 -7.63 -5.18
C ASP A 9 -21.03 -6.47 -5.12
N SER A 10 -19.72 -6.77 -5.20
CA SER A 10 -18.69 -5.71 -5.23
C SER A 10 -18.71 -4.88 -6.53
N ARG A 11 -18.98 -5.51 -7.68
CA ARG A 11 -19.05 -4.83 -8.99
C ARG A 11 -20.24 -3.88 -9.09
N GLU A 12 -21.41 -4.30 -8.61
CA GLU A 12 -22.60 -3.46 -8.64
C GLU A 12 -22.46 -2.24 -7.73
N ARG A 13 -21.84 -2.42 -6.55
CA ARG A 13 -21.50 -1.30 -5.65
C ARG A 13 -20.50 -0.33 -6.27
N GLU A 14 -19.45 -0.83 -6.92
CA GLU A 14 -18.45 0.01 -7.58
C GLU A 14 -19.07 0.76 -8.78
N ARG A 15 -19.92 0.09 -9.57
CA ARG A 15 -20.67 0.72 -10.67
C ARG A 15 -21.60 1.83 -10.16
N ALA A 16 -22.34 1.58 -9.07
CA ALA A 16 -23.20 2.59 -8.46
C ALA A 16 -22.40 3.81 -7.96
N PHE A 17 -21.23 3.58 -7.36
CA PHE A 17 -20.32 4.65 -6.96
C PHE A 17 -19.88 5.52 -8.14
N HIS A 18 -19.48 4.90 -9.26
CA HIS A 18 -19.06 5.64 -10.45
C HIS A 18 -20.22 6.40 -11.11
N HIS A 19 -21.43 5.85 -11.13
CA HIS A 19 -22.62 6.58 -11.62
C HIS A 19 -22.92 7.85 -10.83
N VAL A 20 -22.89 7.79 -9.49
CA VAL A 20 -23.10 8.96 -8.63
C VAL A 20 -22.03 10.01 -8.89
N ARG A 21 -20.77 9.58 -9.02
CA ARG A 21 -19.66 10.49 -9.28
C ARG A 21 -19.76 11.19 -10.63
N ILE A 22 -20.09 10.45 -11.70
CA ILE A 22 -20.29 11.02 -13.04
C ILE A 22 -21.39 12.07 -12.99
N ALA A 23 -22.53 11.77 -12.34
CA ALA A 23 -23.62 12.73 -12.17
C ALA A 23 -23.19 14.01 -11.44
N SER A 24 -22.20 13.92 -10.55
CA SER A 24 -21.64 15.05 -9.80
C SER A 24 -20.48 15.78 -10.48
N SER A 25 -19.86 15.18 -11.51
CA SER A 25 -18.59 15.64 -12.06
C SER A 25 -18.76 16.20 -13.48
N GLN A 26 -18.41 17.47 -13.69
CA GLN A 26 -18.56 18.14 -14.99
C GLN A 26 -17.55 17.66 -16.05
N SER A 27 -16.48 16.96 -15.66
CA SER A 27 -15.37 16.56 -16.54
C SER A 27 -15.35 15.09 -16.93
N VAL A 28 -16.16 14.24 -16.30
CA VAL A 28 -16.15 12.78 -16.51
C VAL A 28 -17.46 12.39 -17.17
N GLN A 29 -17.41 11.86 -18.39
CA GLN A 29 -18.61 11.56 -19.18
C GLN A 29 -18.99 10.09 -19.13
N THR A 30 -18.06 9.19 -18.81
CA THR A 30 -18.29 7.74 -18.81
C THR A 30 -17.71 7.04 -17.57
N ILE A 31 -18.20 5.83 -17.27
CA ILE A 31 -17.66 4.97 -16.18
C ILE A 31 -16.20 4.64 -16.44
N VAL A 32 -15.84 4.36 -17.70
CA VAL A 32 -14.46 4.07 -18.10
C VAL A 32 -13.54 5.25 -17.78
N ASP A 33 -13.92 6.48 -18.11
CA ASP A 33 -13.13 7.67 -17.77
C ASP A 33 -12.99 7.85 -16.26
N SER A 34 -14.06 7.57 -15.51
CA SER A 34 -14.02 7.63 -14.04
C SER A 34 -13.06 6.60 -13.45
N VAL A 35 -13.04 5.38 -13.98
CA VAL A 35 -12.16 4.30 -13.52
C VAL A 35 -10.72 4.61 -13.91
N LEU A 36 -10.45 5.05 -15.14
CA LEU A 36 -9.11 5.44 -15.58
C LEU A 36 -8.51 6.56 -14.73
N HIS A 37 -9.32 7.57 -14.40
CA HIS A 37 -8.91 8.63 -13.50
C HIS A 37 -8.54 8.09 -12.11
N ASP A 38 -9.35 7.17 -11.55
CA ASP A 38 -9.03 6.58 -10.26
C ASP A 38 -7.81 5.66 -10.29
N MET A 39 -7.58 4.94 -11.39
CA MET A 39 -6.35 4.16 -11.58
C MET A 39 -5.12 5.10 -11.54
N ALA A 40 -5.18 6.24 -12.25
CA ALA A 40 -4.07 7.20 -12.24
C ALA A 40 -3.84 7.82 -10.84
N VAL A 41 -4.90 8.15 -10.11
CA VAL A 41 -4.80 8.65 -8.73
C VAL A 41 -4.22 7.57 -7.81
N LEU A 42 -4.63 6.32 -7.97
CA LEU A 42 -4.16 5.21 -7.17
C LEU A 42 -2.69 4.90 -7.44
N ASP A 43 -2.28 4.90 -8.71
CA ASP A 43 -0.88 4.74 -9.12
C ASP A 43 -0.01 5.84 -8.50
N SER A 44 -0.45 7.11 -8.55
CA SER A 44 0.24 8.23 -7.90
C SER A 44 0.39 8.04 -6.38
N LYS A 45 -0.67 7.59 -5.71
CA LYS A 45 -0.64 7.32 -4.26
C LYS A 45 0.26 6.14 -3.89
N SER A 46 0.25 5.07 -4.67
CA SER A 46 1.17 3.94 -4.47
C SER A 46 2.63 4.35 -4.71
N ALA A 47 2.92 5.15 -5.74
CA ALA A 47 4.26 5.67 -5.97
C ALA A 47 4.77 6.51 -4.77
N ALA A 48 3.91 7.36 -4.20
CA ALA A 48 4.22 8.12 -3.00
C ALA A 48 4.46 7.21 -1.78
N LEU A 49 3.66 6.15 -1.60
CA LEU A 49 3.83 5.18 -0.52
C LEU A 49 5.15 4.41 -0.65
N LEU A 50 5.50 3.94 -1.85
CA LEU A 50 6.80 3.31 -2.11
C LEU A 50 7.97 4.26 -1.82
N GLN A 51 7.85 5.53 -2.19
CA GLN A 51 8.87 6.52 -1.89
C GLN A 51 9.03 6.72 -0.37
N PHE A 52 7.92 6.82 0.36
CA PHE A 52 7.93 6.88 1.82
C PHE A 52 8.62 5.65 2.43
N ILE A 53 8.22 4.44 2.04
CA ILE A 53 8.82 3.20 2.53
C ILE A 53 10.33 3.15 2.22
N SER A 54 10.74 3.59 1.03
CA SER A 54 12.15 3.66 0.63
C SER A 54 12.97 4.57 1.55
N VAL A 55 12.46 5.76 1.87
CA VAL A 55 13.11 6.69 2.81
C VAL A 55 13.24 6.07 4.20
N VAL A 56 12.19 5.42 4.70
CA VAL A 56 12.23 4.75 6.01
C VAL A 56 13.23 3.60 6.02
N LEU A 57 13.27 2.76 4.99
CA LEU A 57 14.24 1.68 4.87
C LEU A 57 15.68 2.20 4.83
N ALA A 58 15.94 3.32 4.14
CA ALA A 58 17.24 3.96 4.12
C ALA A 58 17.65 4.45 5.51
N ALA A 59 16.73 5.09 6.24
CA ALA A 59 16.96 5.53 7.62
C ALA A 59 17.23 4.36 8.57
N LEU A 60 16.51 3.25 8.45
CA LEU A 60 16.74 2.03 9.24
C LEU A 60 18.09 1.39 8.92
N THR A 61 18.48 1.37 7.64
CA THR A 61 19.79 0.87 7.21
C THR A 61 20.92 1.72 7.78
N PHE A 62 20.76 3.04 7.78
CA PHE A 62 21.70 3.95 8.41
C PHE A 62 21.76 3.75 9.93
N ALA A 63 20.60 3.59 10.58
CA ALA A 63 20.52 3.34 12.01
C ALA A 63 21.23 2.03 12.43
N LEU A 64 21.19 0.97 11.62
CA LEU A 64 21.97 -0.25 11.86
C LEU A 64 23.47 0.03 11.98
N GLY A 65 24.01 0.93 11.16
CA GLY A 65 25.41 1.35 11.21
C GLY A 65 25.78 2.14 12.46
N LEU A 66 24.80 2.78 13.12
CA LEU A 66 25.00 3.55 14.36
C LEU A 66 24.93 2.69 15.63
N VAL A 67 24.39 1.47 15.56
CA VAL A 67 24.31 0.60 16.73
C VAL A 67 25.70 0.05 17.07
N ASN A 68 26.30 0.59 18.14
CA ASN A 68 27.57 0.13 18.69
C ASN A 68 27.44 -1.31 19.24
N GLU A 69 28.32 -2.21 18.80
CA GLU A 69 28.29 -3.64 19.19
C GLU A 69 28.57 -3.88 20.66
N SER A 70 29.27 -2.94 21.30
CA SER A 70 29.62 -3.01 22.71
C SER A 70 28.50 -2.57 23.66
N ALA A 71 27.40 -2.00 23.13
CA ALA A 71 26.30 -1.54 23.96
C ALA A 71 25.46 -2.70 24.51
N PRO A 72 25.00 -2.64 25.77
CA PRO A 72 24.04 -3.59 26.28
C PRO A 72 22.77 -3.52 25.41
N TYR A 73 22.21 -4.69 25.06
CA TYR A 73 21.03 -4.84 24.19
C TYR A 73 21.21 -4.53 22.68
N ALA A 74 22.43 -4.22 22.21
CA ALA A 74 22.74 -4.07 20.78
C ALA A 74 22.17 -5.17 19.85
N PRO A 75 22.28 -6.48 20.16
CA PRO A 75 21.74 -7.53 19.30
C PRO A 75 20.20 -7.50 19.21
N LEU A 76 19.51 -7.15 20.30
CA LEU A 76 18.04 -7.03 20.32
C LEU A 76 17.59 -5.86 19.44
N ILE A 77 18.28 -4.73 19.53
CA ILE A 77 17.97 -3.54 18.73
C ILE A 77 18.18 -3.81 17.24
N ARG A 78 19.32 -4.41 16.86
CA ARG A 78 19.60 -4.81 15.48
C ARG A 78 18.54 -5.78 14.95
N GLY A 79 18.19 -6.80 15.74
CA GLY A 79 17.13 -7.74 15.41
C GLY A 79 15.78 -7.06 15.17
N GLY A 80 15.41 -6.11 16.04
CA GLY A 80 14.19 -5.29 15.87
C GLY A 80 14.20 -4.51 14.56
N ILE A 81 15.29 -3.82 14.25
CA ILE A 81 15.43 -3.08 12.98
C ILE A 81 15.28 -4.00 11.77
N PHE A 82 15.89 -5.18 11.78
CA PHE A 82 15.74 -6.17 10.70
C PHE A 82 14.30 -6.62 10.51
N VAL A 83 13.54 -6.84 11.60
CA VAL A 83 12.11 -7.19 11.52
C VAL A 83 11.32 -6.05 10.88
N PHE A 84 11.53 -4.80 11.31
CA PHE A 84 10.87 -3.63 10.71
C PHE A 84 11.19 -3.48 9.22
N MET A 85 12.45 -3.68 8.82
CA MET A 85 12.85 -3.67 7.41
C MET A 85 12.15 -4.77 6.61
N GLY A 86 12.03 -5.98 7.17
CA GLY A 86 11.33 -7.09 6.52
C GLY A 86 9.84 -6.82 6.30
N VAL A 87 9.15 -6.28 7.31
CA VAL A 87 7.71 -5.95 7.22
C VAL A 87 7.47 -4.82 6.22
N LEU A 88 8.30 -3.76 6.24
CA LEU A 88 8.22 -2.67 5.28
C LEU A 88 8.56 -3.13 3.86
N GLY A 89 9.52 -4.04 3.69
CA GLY A 89 9.82 -4.69 2.42
C GLY A 89 8.64 -5.49 1.88
N LEU A 90 7.91 -6.20 2.74
CA LEU A 90 6.67 -6.90 2.37
C LEU A 90 5.59 -5.92 1.92
N ALA A 91 5.39 -4.81 2.64
CA ALA A 91 4.44 -3.77 2.26
C ALA A 91 4.79 -3.16 0.88
N ALA A 92 6.06 -2.84 0.65
CA ALA A 92 6.54 -2.35 -0.64
C ALA A 92 6.32 -3.37 -1.77
N TRP A 93 6.55 -4.67 -1.50
CA TRP A 93 6.30 -5.71 -2.49
C TRP A 93 4.81 -5.81 -2.88
N ILE A 94 3.92 -5.70 -1.90
CA ILE A 94 2.47 -5.72 -2.14
C ILE A 94 2.06 -4.49 -2.97
N ASP A 95 2.59 -3.31 -2.63
CA ASP A 95 2.30 -2.07 -3.33
C ASP A 95 2.87 -2.04 -4.76
N LEU A 96 4.07 -2.61 -4.97
CA LEU A 96 4.66 -2.75 -6.30
C LEU A 96 3.80 -3.63 -7.22
N ARG A 97 3.10 -4.64 -6.67
CA ARG A 97 2.13 -5.46 -7.42
C ARG A 97 0.85 -4.70 -7.76
N CYS A 98 0.60 -3.56 -7.13
CA CYS A 98 -0.46 -2.64 -7.53
C CYS A 98 -0.10 -1.92 -8.84
N LEU A 99 1.16 -1.46 -8.94
CA LEU A 99 1.70 -0.77 -10.13
C LEU A 99 1.98 -1.71 -11.32
N ARG A 100 2.32 -2.99 -11.05
CA ARG A 100 2.70 -3.94 -12.11
C ARG A 100 1.55 -4.37 -13.02
N SER A 101 0.30 -4.23 -12.57
CA SER A 101 -0.83 -4.47 -13.45
C SER A 101 -0.89 -3.35 -14.49
N LEU A 102 -0.61 -3.64 -15.75
CA LEU A 102 -0.60 -2.65 -16.85
C LEU A 102 -1.91 -2.73 -17.63
N GLY A 103 -3.00 -2.31 -16.99
CA GLY A 103 -4.33 -2.22 -17.60
C GLY A 103 -4.87 -3.54 -18.19
N PRO A 104 -6.12 -3.54 -18.68
CA PRO A 104 -6.68 -4.69 -19.37
C PRO A 104 -5.94 -4.96 -20.69
N SER A 105 -5.75 -6.24 -21.01
CA SER A 105 -5.23 -6.69 -22.31
C SER A 105 -6.16 -6.18 -23.43
N ARG A 106 -5.60 -5.54 -24.46
CA ARG A 106 -6.31 -4.85 -25.56
C ARG A 106 -7.18 -5.74 -26.47
N ALA A 107 -7.51 -6.97 -26.05
CA ALA A 107 -8.20 -7.97 -26.88
C ALA A 107 -9.62 -8.30 -26.40
N LEU A 108 -10.38 -7.33 -25.88
CA LEU A 108 -11.77 -7.53 -25.44
C LEU A 108 -12.76 -7.11 -26.54
N GLN A 109 -13.64 -8.04 -26.91
CA GLN A 109 -14.53 -7.97 -28.06
C GLN A 109 -15.87 -7.25 -27.79
N SER A 110 -16.17 -6.89 -26.53
CA SER A 110 -17.40 -6.18 -26.16
C SER A 110 -17.18 -5.10 -25.09
N THR A 111 -17.92 -3.99 -25.18
CA THR A 111 -17.81 -2.81 -24.31
C THR A 111 -18.17 -3.10 -22.85
N THR A 112 -19.10 -4.03 -22.61
CA THR A 112 -19.60 -4.40 -21.28
C THR A 112 -18.68 -5.36 -20.54
N GLU A 113 -18.05 -6.30 -21.23
CA GLU A 113 -17.03 -7.18 -20.65
C GLU A 113 -15.77 -6.37 -20.28
N PHE A 114 -15.37 -5.44 -21.14
CA PHE A 114 -14.27 -4.52 -20.87
C PHE A 114 -14.52 -3.66 -19.62
N GLU A 115 -15.72 -3.08 -19.48
CA GLU A 115 -16.09 -2.31 -18.29
C GLU A 115 -16.05 -3.17 -17.01
N ASN A 116 -16.59 -4.39 -17.07
CA ASN A 116 -16.61 -5.31 -15.92
C ASN A 116 -15.20 -5.73 -15.49
N GLU A 117 -14.29 -5.94 -16.45
CA GLU A 117 -12.88 -6.25 -16.17
C GLU A 117 -12.18 -5.06 -15.53
N MET A 118 -12.40 -3.85 -16.05
CA MET A 118 -11.87 -2.62 -15.47
C MET A 118 -12.36 -2.37 -14.03
N LEU A 119 -13.65 -2.57 -13.76
CA LEU A 119 -14.22 -2.44 -12.41
C LEU A 119 -13.64 -3.48 -11.44
N THR A 120 -13.40 -4.70 -11.92
CA THR A 120 -12.80 -5.75 -11.10
C THR A 120 -11.35 -5.42 -10.79
N GLU A 121 -10.59 -5.00 -11.81
CA GLU A 121 -9.19 -4.64 -11.67
C GLU A 121 -8.98 -3.47 -10.69
N ILE A 122 -9.79 -2.42 -10.80
CA ILE A 122 -9.66 -1.27 -9.88
C ILE A 122 -10.01 -1.63 -8.44
N SER A 123 -11.01 -2.50 -8.23
CA SER A 123 -11.39 -2.96 -6.90
C SER A 123 -10.23 -3.72 -6.23
N HIS A 124 -9.55 -4.58 -6.99
CA HIS A 124 -8.43 -5.38 -6.52
C HIS A 124 -7.20 -4.53 -6.20
N ARG A 125 -6.89 -3.55 -7.04
CA ARG A 125 -5.82 -2.59 -6.78
C ARG A 125 -6.08 -1.76 -5.53
N ARG A 126 -7.32 -1.29 -5.35
CA ARG A 126 -7.72 -0.53 -4.16
C ARG A 126 -7.59 -1.35 -2.88
N GLU A 127 -7.93 -2.63 -2.93
CA GLU A 127 -7.77 -3.54 -1.80
C GLU A 127 -6.29 -3.76 -1.45
N ARG A 128 -5.45 -4.04 -2.45
CA ARG A 128 -4.00 -4.20 -2.26
C ARG A 128 -3.33 -2.94 -1.71
N TYR A 129 -3.64 -1.78 -2.28
CA TYR A 129 -3.12 -0.49 -1.80
C TYR A 129 -3.54 -0.23 -0.36
N ARG A 130 -4.82 -0.45 0.01
CA ARG A 130 -5.28 -0.30 1.40
C ARG A 130 -4.55 -1.23 2.35
N LEU A 131 -4.32 -2.48 1.95
CA LEU A 131 -3.57 -3.43 2.76
C LEU A 131 -2.11 -2.99 2.95
N ALA A 132 -1.44 -2.57 1.88
CA ALA A 132 -0.06 -2.06 1.96
C ALA A 132 0.02 -0.81 2.83
N LEU A 133 -0.90 0.13 2.68
CA LEU A 133 -1.01 1.33 3.51
C LEU A 133 -1.22 0.97 4.98
N HIS A 134 -2.13 0.06 5.29
CA HIS A 134 -2.41 -0.36 6.66
C HIS A 134 -1.19 -1.01 7.31
N ILE A 135 -0.47 -1.88 6.59
CA ILE A 135 0.79 -2.46 7.07
C ILE A 135 1.82 -1.36 7.31
N ALA A 136 1.98 -0.41 6.39
CA ALA A 136 2.95 0.68 6.53
C ALA A 136 2.64 1.58 7.73
N GLU A 137 1.38 2.01 7.91
CA GLU A 137 0.94 2.85 9.02
C GLU A 137 1.15 2.17 10.38
N THR A 138 0.70 0.91 10.51
CA THR A 138 0.84 0.13 11.75
C THR A 138 2.31 -0.13 12.07
N THR A 139 3.10 -0.48 11.07
CA THR A 139 4.55 -0.71 11.23
C THR A 139 5.27 0.57 11.64
N PHE A 140 4.90 1.72 11.06
CA PHE A 140 5.50 3.00 11.42
C PHE A 140 5.13 3.44 12.85
N ALA A 141 3.88 3.23 13.26
CA ALA A 141 3.45 3.49 14.65
C ALA A 141 4.22 2.62 15.66
N LEU A 142 4.38 1.33 15.35
CA LEU A 142 5.18 0.41 16.17
C LEU A 142 6.67 0.79 16.17
N LEU A 143 7.20 1.26 15.05
CA LEU A 143 8.58 1.75 14.95
C LEU A 143 8.79 2.97 15.85
N ALA A 144 7.85 3.93 15.86
CA ALA A 144 7.92 5.09 16.74
C ALA A 144 7.97 4.67 18.23
N LEU A 145 7.11 3.70 18.62
CA LEU A 145 7.13 3.13 19.97
C LEU A 145 8.47 2.44 20.27
N PHE A 146 8.98 1.65 19.33
CA PHE A 146 10.28 0.97 19.46
C PHE A 146 11.43 1.97 19.67
N VAL A 147 11.46 3.06 18.89
CA VAL A 147 12.45 4.13 19.03
C VAL A 147 12.34 4.83 20.38
N LEU A 148 11.12 5.10 20.87
CA LEU A 148 10.91 5.69 22.20
C LEU A 148 11.45 4.79 23.31
N VAL A 149 11.13 3.49 23.26
CA VAL A 149 11.64 2.51 24.23
C VAL A 149 13.17 2.43 24.18
N TRP A 150 13.75 2.41 22.99
CA TRP A 150 15.21 2.44 22.83
C TRP A 150 15.80 3.70 23.46
N MET A 151 15.28 4.89 23.16
CA MET A 151 15.77 6.15 23.73
C MET A 151 15.72 6.14 25.27
N LEU A 152 14.67 5.56 25.86
CA LEU A 152 14.56 5.39 27.32
C LEU A 152 15.62 4.43 27.88
N LEU A 153 15.82 3.28 27.24
CA LEU A 153 16.82 2.28 27.64
C LEU A 153 18.25 2.82 27.51
N ALA A 154 18.55 3.51 26.40
CA ALA A 154 19.85 4.12 26.16
C ALA A 154 20.18 5.18 27.22
N ARG A 155 19.19 5.97 27.64
CA ARG A 155 19.36 6.97 28.70
C ARG A 155 19.52 6.34 30.08
N GLY A 156 18.81 5.24 30.36
CA GLY A 156 18.92 4.50 31.62
C GLY A 156 20.25 3.78 31.80
N ALA A 157 20.93 3.40 30.72
CA ALA A 157 22.25 2.74 30.75
C ALA A 157 23.44 3.70 31.01
N HIS A 158 23.20 5.02 31.04
CA HIS A 158 24.20 6.05 31.34
C HIS A 158 24.14 6.59 32.79
N LEU A 159 23.28 6.01 33.64
CA LEU A 159 23.23 6.21 35.10
C LEU A 159 23.85 5.00 35.79
#